data_AF-A0A6J0BW30-F1
#
_entry.id   AF-A0A6J0BW30-F1
#
_cell.length_a   1.000
_cell.length_b   1.000
_cell.length_c   1.000
_cell.angle_alpha   90.00
_cell.angle_beta   90.00
_cell.angle_gamma   90.00
#
_symmetry.space_group_name_H-M   'P 1'
#
loop_
_entity.id
_entity.type
_entity.pdbx_description
1 polymer ?
#
loop_
_entity_poly.entity_id
_entity_poly.type
_entity_poly.pdbx_seq_one_letter_code
_entity_poly.pdbx_strand_id
1 'polypeptide(L)'
;MNISQIAQPGQMGLGQMSQPNPQIPQAQQQQQQQQQQQQQQQQQQQQPQQQQQPQQPQQQQQQQPQQQQHTQEKLDNISKVKSLVGPLRDSLAVALKTAASTLQQNSLVDVGTYKGIDVPVQYRFDKNIEEFYSICDQIELHLKTSIECLSQNSSSVRYLPMSVATTRTEAVSGQEGPALTYPQFLMTVRSQVAYAKEIHDTLISAAHTITPGE
;
A
#
# COMPACT_ATOMS: atom_id res chain seq x y z
N MET A 1 -7.88 82.68 -2.57
CA MET A 1 -8.02 81.36 -1.92
C MET A 1 -6.77 80.56 -2.28
N ASN A 2 -5.57 80.80 -1.74
CA ASN A 2 -5.06 80.81 -0.36
C ASN A 2 -5.21 79.43 0.33
N ILE A 3 -4.14 78.59 0.24
CA ILE A 3 -3.32 78.03 1.37
C ILE A 3 -3.91 76.71 1.91
N SER A 4 -3.21 75.61 2.21
CA SER A 4 -1.79 75.23 2.18
C SER A 4 -1.63 73.74 2.56
N GLN A 5 -0.49 73.16 2.14
CA GLN A 5 0.43 72.26 2.88
C GLN A 5 -0.03 70.86 3.36
N ILE A 6 0.61 69.78 2.87
CA ILE A 6 1.84 69.11 3.39
C ILE A 6 1.61 68.38 4.73
N ALA A 7 1.75 67.05 4.72
CA ALA A 7 2.66 66.27 5.59
C ALA A 7 2.32 64.75 5.57
N GLN A 8 3.30 63.93 5.14
CA GLN A 8 3.56 62.55 5.59
C GLN A 8 4.08 62.58 7.07
N PRO A 9 4.52 61.48 7.74
CA PRO A 9 4.52 60.02 7.44
C PRO A 9 4.07 59.15 8.64
N GLY A 10 4.11 57.82 8.49
CA GLY A 10 4.81 57.01 9.50
C GLY A 10 4.05 55.88 10.24
N GLN A 11 4.38 54.66 9.82
CA GLN A 11 4.67 53.48 10.62
C GLN A 11 3.58 52.71 11.40
N MET A 12 3.55 51.42 11.03
CA MET A 12 3.47 50.21 11.86
C MET A 12 2.18 49.92 12.64
N GLY A 13 1.44 48.92 12.14
CA GLY A 13 0.51 48.13 12.92
C GLY A 13 0.25 46.80 12.21
N LEU A 14 0.86 45.73 12.70
CA LEU A 14 0.60 44.33 12.32
C LEU A 14 -0.90 44.02 12.47
N GLY A 15 -1.60 43.92 11.35
CA GLY A 15 -3.00 43.50 11.28
C GLY A 15 -3.11 41.99 11.11
N GLN A 16 -3.42 41.33 12.22
CA GLN A 16 -3.86 39.95 12.36
C GLN A 16 -5.00 39.62 11.37
N MET A 17 -4.77 38.66 10.46
CA MET A 17 -5.77 38.19 9.50
C MET A 17 -6.42 36.90 10.03
N SER A 18 -7.60 37.04 10.62
CA SER A 18 -8.44 35.92 11.08
C SER A 18 -9.26 35.36 9.91
N GLN A 19 -9.06 34.07 9.60
CA GLN A 19 -9.86 33.30 8.64
C GLN A 19 -11.27 32.99 9.18
N PRO A 20 -12.32 33.05 8.35
CA PRO A 20 -13.63 32.48 8.68
C PRO A 20 -13.72 30.98 8.31
N ASN A 21 -14.14 30.18 9.28
CA ASN A 21 -14.37 28.74 9.21
C ASN A 21 -15.80 28.43 8.70
N PRO A 22 -16.02 27.54 7.72
CA PRO A 22 -17.35 27.07 7.33
C PRO A 22 -17.75 25.81 8.12
N GLN A 23 -18.71 25.97 9.04
CA GLN A 23 -19.29 24.89 9.85
C GLN A 23 -20.59 24.41 9.20
N ILE A 24 -20.61 23.19 8.67
CA ILE A 24 -21.78 22.52 8.08
C ILE A 24 -22.52 21.74 9.19
N PRO A 25 -23.88 21.75 9.27
CA PRO A 25 -24.60 21.09 10.36
C PRO A 25 -24.70 19.56 10.16
N GLN A 26 -23.88 18.81 10.90
CA GLN A 26 -23.81 17.34 10.90
C GLN A 26 -25.06 16.64 11.48
N ALA A 27 -25.98 17.40 12.10
CA ALA A 27 -27.18 16.85 12.74
C ALA A 27 -28.27 16.37 11.76
N GLN A 28 -28.29 16.87 10.51
CA GLN A 28 -29.36 16.54 9.58
C GLN A 28 -29.14 15.22 8.83
N GLN A 29 -27.89 14.74 8.74
CA GLN A 29 -27.58 13.51 8.01
C GLN A 29 -27.86 12.24 8.83
N GLN A 30 -27.85 12.34 10.16
CA GLN A 30 -28.08 11.18 11.04
C GLN A 30 -29.57 10.81 11.16
N GLN A 31 -30.48 11.75 10.94
CA GLN A 31 -31.92 11.49 11.02
C GLN A 31 -32.46 10.76 9.77
N GLN A 32 -31.82 10.92 8.61
CA GLN A 32 -32.26 10.26 7.37
C GLN A 32 -31.89 8.77 7.34
N GLN A 33 -30.81 8.38 8.03
CA GLN A 33 -30.37 6.98 8.08
C GLN A 33 -31.24 6.12 8.99
N GLN A 34 -31.83 6.71 10.04
CA GLN A 34 -32.70 5.97 10.97
C GLN A 34 -34.08 5.67 10.37
N GLN A 35 -34.57 6.51 9.44
CA GLN A 35 -35.86 6.28 8.79
C GLN A 35 -35.80 5.15 7.73
N GLN A 36 -34.64 4.91 7.13
CA GLN A 36 -34.47 3.84 6.14
C GLN A 36 -34.42 2.44 6.77
N GLN A 37 -33.95 2.33 8.02
CA GLN A 37 -33.88 1.05 8.72
C GLN A 37 -35.26 0.57 9.21
N GLN A 38 -36.19 1.48 9.52
CA GLN A 38 -37.56 1.10 9.89
C GLN A 38 -38.38 0.58 8.71
N GLN A 39 -38.10 1.02 7.48
CA GLN A 39 -38.85 0.56 6.31
C GLN A 39 -38.48 -0.87 5.88
N GLN A 40 -37.28 -1.34 6.22
CA GLN A 40 -36.86 -2.71 5.88
C GLN A 40 -37.44 -3.77 6.82
N GLN A 41 -37.78 -3.41 8.06
CA GLN A 41 -38.39 -4.36 9.01
C GLN A 41 -39.88 -4.61 8.72
N GLN A 42 -40.58 -3.69 8.05
CA GLN A 42 -42.00 -3.88 7.71
C GLN A 42 -42.22 -4.77 6.48
N GLN A 43 -41.19 -5.02 5.66
CA GLN A 43 -41.32 -5.87 4.48
C GLN A 43 -41.11 -7.37 4.76
N GLN A 44 -40.69 -7.75 5.98
CA GLN A 44 -40.51 -9.17 6.34
C GLN A 44 -41.73 -9.81 7.01
N GLN A 45 -42.83 -9.07 7.17
CA GLN A 45 -44.05 -9.59 7.83
C GLN A 45 -45.22 -9.90 6.87
N GLN A 46 -45.00 -9.87 5.56
CA GLN A 46 -45.95 -10.40 4.58
C GLN A 46 -45.34 -11.54 3.78
N GLN A 47 -45.30 -12.73 4.39
CA GLN A 47 -45.40 -13.97 3.63
C GLN A 47 -46.72 -14.65 3.98
N PRO A 48 -47.57 -14.96 2.98
CA PRO A 48 -48.82 -15.66 3.24
C PRO A 48 -48.58 -17.10 3.68
N GLN A 49 -49.39 -17.48 4.64
CA GLN A 49 -49.50 -18.78 5.27
C GLN A 49 -50.08 -19.82 4.28
N GLN A 50 -49.33 -20.87 3.95
CA GLN A 50 -49.90 -22.09 3.37
C GLN A 50 -49.25 -23.37 3.93
N GLN A 51 -50.07 -24.09 4.70
CA GLN A 51 -50.19 -25.55 4.93
C GLN A 51 -48.98 -26.43 5.34
N GLN A 52 -49.06 -26.87 6.61
CA GLN A 52 -48.96 -28.24 7.15
C GLN A 52 -47.87 -29.22 6.65
N GLN A 53 -46.85 -29.47 7.50
CA GLN A 53 -46.58 -30.78 8.14
C GLN A 53 -45.46 -30.68 9.22
N PRO A 54 -45.43 -31.56 10.24
CA PRO A 54 -44.56 -31.41 11.42
C PRO A 54 -43.25 -32.25 11.38
N GLN A 55 -42.25 -31.75 12.13
CA GLN A 55 -41.04 -32.43 12.66
C GLN A 55 -39.85 -32.73 11.73
N GLN A 56 -38.77 -31.93 11.89
CA GLN A 56 -37.51 -32.38 12.51
C GLN A 56 -36.53 -31.18 12.70
N PRO A 57 -35.79 -31.09 13.83
CA PRO A 57 -34.71 -30.12 13.98
C PRO A 57 -33.43 -30.74 13.41
N GLN A 58 -33.00 -30.30 12.23
CA GLN A 58 -31.69 -30.67 11.72
C GLN A 58 -30.74 -29.47 11.67
N GLN A 59 -29.66 -29.67 12.41
CA GLN A 59 -28.48 -28.87 12.60
C GLN A 59 -27.81 -28.38 11.31
N GLN A 60 -26.96 -27.38 11.52
CA GLN A 60 -25.81 -26.97 10.70
C GLN A 60 -26.13 -26.26 9.38
N GLN A 61 -26.10 -24.93 9.44
CA GLN A 61 -25.51 -24.17 8.35
C GLN A 61 -24.15 -23.61 8.80
N GLN A 62 -23.14 -24.08 8.08
CA GLN A 62 -21.73 -23.76 8.21
C GLN A 62 -21.50 -22.26 8.24
N GLN A 63 -20.91 -21.75 9.32
CA GLN A 63 -19.95 -20.67 9.19
C GLN A 63 -18.76 -21.23 8.43
N GLN A 64 -18.68 -20.97 7.13
CA GLN A 64 -17.39 -21.02 6.45
C GLN A 64 -16.46 -20.06 7.19
N PRO A 65 -15.31 -20.51 7.72
CA PRO A 65 -14.26 -19.56 8.02
C PRO A 65 -13.87 -18.95 6.68
N GLN A 66 -13.98 -17.63 6.59
CA GLN A 66 -13.45 -16.80 5.53
C GLN A 66 -11.91 -16.83 5.60
N GLN A 67 -11.32 -18.03 5.52
CA GLN A 67 -9.92 -18.26 5.23
C GLN A 67 -9.74 -17.98 3.75
N GLN A 68 -9.54 -16.72 3.36
CA GLN A 68 -8.74 -16.38 2.16
C GLN A 68 -8.47 -14.91 1.91
N GLN A 69 -8.84 -13.96 2.78
CA GLN A 69 -8.55 -12.54 2.49
C GLN A 69 -7.08 -12.13 2.67
N HIS A 70 -6.21 -12.96 3.25
CA HIS A 70 -4.80 -12.59 3.48
C HIS A 70 -3.82 -12.99 2.36
N THR A 71 -4.29 -13.56 1.24
CA THR A 71 -3.46 -13.68 0.03
C THR A 71 -3.45 -12.39 -0.81
N GLN A 72 -4.25 -11.38 -0.43
CA GLN A 72 -4.49 -10.20 -1.25
C GLN A 72 -3.31 -9.21 -1.29
N GLU A 73 -2.53 -9.06 -0.20
CA GLU A 73 -1.33 -8.19 -0.22
C GLU A 73 -0.13 -8.84 -0.93
N LYS A 74 -0.01 -10.18 -0.86
CA LYS A 74 1.09 -10.93 -1.51
C LYS A 74 1.00 -10.92 -3.04
N LEU A 75 -0.13 -10.48 -3.61
CA LEU A 75 -0.38 -10.49 -5.05
C LEU A 75 -0.32 -9.11 -5.71
N ASP A 76 -0.10 -8.02 -4.96
CA ASP A 76 -0.03 -6.68 -5.58
C ASP A 76 1.25 -6.53 -6.41
N ASN A 77 2.42 -6.86 -5.85
CA ASN A 77 3.71 -6.77 -6.55
C ASN A 77 3.76 -7.64 -7.82
N ILE A 78 3.28 -8.89 -7.75
CA ILE A 78 3.24 -9.78 -8.92
C ILE A 78 2.25 -9.28 -9.97
N SER A 79 1.09 -8.77 -9.55
CA SER A 79 0.12 -8.16 -10.47
C SER A 79 0.69 -6.90 -11.11
N LYS A 80 1.48 -6.11 -10.36
CA LYS A 80 2.17 -4.93 -10.86
C LYS A 80 3.21 -5.29 -11.90
N VAL A 81 4.05 -6.31 -11.66
CA VAL A 81 4.98 -6.84 -12.67
C VAL A 81 4.22 -7.25 -13.94
N LYS A 82 3.14 -8.01 -13.82
CA LYS A 82 2.31 -8.42 -14.98
C LYS A 82 1.77 -7.21 -15.74
N SER A 83 1.35 -6.16 -15.04
CA SER A 83 0.86 -4.91 -15.66
C SER A 83 1.96 -4.16 -16.41
N LEU A 84 3.23 -4.30 -16.00
CA LEU A 84 4.38 -3.63 -16.60
C LEU A 84 4.90 -4.35 -17.86
N VAL A 85 4.53 -5.62 -18.11
CA VAL A 85 5.00 -6.38 -19.29
C VAL A 85 4.59 -5.72 -20.61
N GLY A 86 3.36 -5.18 -20.70
CA GLY A 86 2.89 -4.44 -21.86
C GLY A 86 3.72 -3.18 -22.11
N PRO A 87 3.77 -2.25 -21.15
CA PRO A 87 4.62 -1.05 -21.20
C PRO A 87 6.10 -1.34 -21.53
N LEU A 88 6.67 -2.41 -20.97
CA LEU A 88 8.05 -2.83 -21.25
C LEU A 88 8.24 -3.15 -22.74
N ARG A 89 7.33 -3.96 -23.30
CA ARG A 89 7.36 -4.33 -24.72
C ARG A 89 7.17 -3.10 -25.61
N ASP A 90 6.24 -2.22 -25.24
CA ASP A 90 5.92 -1.04 -26.03
C ASP A 90 7.07 -0.03 -26.02
N SER A 91 7.66 0.24 -24.85
CA SER A 91 8.83 1.10 -24.69
C SER A 91 10.03 0.57 -25.48
N LEU A 92 10.31 -0.74 -25.43
CA LEU A 92 11.37 -1.35 -26.23
C LEU A 92 11.11 -1.19 -27.73
N ALA A 93 9.87 -1.42 -28.19
CA ALA A 93 9.50 -1.27 -29.60
C ALA A 93 9.68 0.17 -30.08
N VAL A 94 9.31 1.16 -29.27
CA VAL A 94 9.51 2.58 -29.57
C VAL A 94 11.00 2.91 -29.62
N ALA A 95 11.80 2.47 -28.64
CA ALA A 95 13.25 2.69 -28.62
C ALA A 95 13.93 2.13 -29.88
N LEU A 96 13.60 0.89 -30.28
CA LEU A 96 14.13 0.27 -31.50
C LEU A 96 13.72 1.02 -32.77
N LYS A 97 12.45 1.47 -32.86
CA LYS A 97 11.97 2.25 -34.00
C LYS A 97 12.69 3.60 -34.12
N THR A 98 12.92 4.27 -32.99
CA THR A 98 13.68 5.53 -32.97
C THR A 98 15.13 5.30 -33.34
N ALA A 99 15.78 4.25 -32.82
CA ALA A 99 17.16 3.90 -33.19
C ALA A 99 17.29 3.64 -34.70
N ALA A 100 16.37 2.86 -35.29
CA ALA A 100 16.35 2.59 -36.72
C ALA A 100 16.19 3.87 -37.55
N SER A 101 15.30 4.77 -37.13
CA SER A 101 15.11 6.07 -37.78
C SER A 101 16.37 6.93 -37.70
N THR A 102 17.07 6.94 -36.56
CA THR A 102 18.34 7.68 -36.39
C THR A 102 19.42 7.13 -37.33
N LEU A 103 19.55 5.80 -37.43
CA LEU A 103 20.51 5.17 -38.33
C LEU A 103 20.22 5.48 -39.80
N GLN A 104 18.95 5.43 -40.21
CA GLN A 104 18.54 5.76 -41.57
C GLN A 104 18.83 7.23 -41.89
N GLN A 105 18.54 8.14 -40.95
CA GLN A 105 18.84 9.56 -41.13
C GLN A 105 20.34 9.80 -41.30
N ASN A 106 21.18 9.19 -40.44
CA ASN A 106 22.63 9.30 -40.55
C ASN A 106 23.11 8.80 -41.92
N SER A 107 22.60 7.67 -42.40
CA SER A 107 22.91 7.16 -43.73
C SER A 107 22.54 8.13 -44.86
N LEU A 108 21.39 8.82 -44.78
CA LEU A 108 20.98 9.82 -45.77
C LEU A 108 21.83 11.10 -45.74
N VAL A 109 22.34 11.47 -44.57
CA VAL A 109 23.30 12.57 -44.41
C VAL A 109 24.64 12.19 -45.06
N ASP A 110 25.13 10.98 -44.82
CA ASP A 110 26.40 10.48 -45.38
C ASP A 110 26.39 10.42 -46.92
N VAL A 111 25.26 10.05 -47.51
CA VAL A 111 25.06 10.02 -48.98
C VAL A 111 24.85 11.43 -49.57
N GLY A 112 24.87 12.49 -48.74
CA GLY A 112 24.70 13.88 -49.18
C GLY A 112 23.28 14.24 -49.63
N THR A 113 22.32 13.34 -49.40
CA THR A 113 20.90 13.53 -49.76
C THR A 113 20.18 14.43 -48.75
N TYR A 114 20.69 14.50 -47.51
CA TYR A 114 20.12 15.30 -46.42
C TYR A 114 21.14 16.29 -45.87
N LYS A 115 20.82 17.60 -45.89
CA LYS A 115 21.72 18.68 -45.43
C LYS A 115 21.39 19.23 -44.02
N GLY A 116 20.36 18.68 -43.36
CA GLY A 116 19.92 19.15 -42.05
C GLY A 116 20.42 18.24 -40.92
N ILE A 117 21.33 18.74 -40.09
CA ILE A 117 21.64 18.15 -38.79
C ILE A 117 20.52 18.57 -37.83
N ASP A 118 19.45 17.78 -37.79
CA ASP A 118 18.38 18.02 -36.83
C ASP A 118 18.77 17.33 -35.50
N VAL A 119 19.33 18.12 -34.58
CA VAL A 119 19.64 17.79 -33.17
C VAL A 119 18.49 17.10 -32.40
N PRO A 120 17.18 17.24 -32.70
CA PRO A 120 16.09 16.61 -31.94
C PRO A 120 16.04 15.09 -31.99
N VAL A 121 16.71 14.42 -32.94
CA VAL A 121 16.55 12.98 -33.15
C VAL A 121 17.36 12.13 -32.17
N GLN A 122 18.56 12.57 -31.78
CA GLN A 122 19.32 11.87 -30.73
C GLN A 122 18.60 11.90 -29.38
N TYR A 123 18.11 13.07 -28.95
CA TYR A 123 17.40 13.23 -27.67
C TYR A 123 16.14 12.37 -27.56
N ARG A 124 15.52 11.99 -28.69
CA ARG A 124 14.37 11.08 -28.70
C ARG A 124 14.76 9.65 -28.33
N PHE A 125 15.91 9.16 -28.82
CA PHE A 125 16.35 7.81 -28.50
C PHE A 125 16.73 7.69 -27.03
N ASP A 126 17.50 8.64 -26.51
CA ASP A 126 17.94 8.65 -25.10
C ASP A 126 16.74 8.63 -24.15
N LYS A 127 15.69 9.41 -24.44
CA LYS A 127 14.45 9.39 -23.65
C LYS A 127 13.75 8.03 -23.70
N ASN A 128 13.65 7.42 -24.88
CA ASN A 128 12.95 6.14 -25.04
C ASN A 128 13.68 5.00 -24.34
N ILE A 129 15.02 5.00 -24.35
CA ILE A 129 15.79 3.97 -23.66
C ILE A 129 15.79 4.19 -22.14
N GLU A 130 15.78 5.44 -21.67
CA GLU A 130 15.60 5.77 -20.25
C GLU A 130 14.25 5.26 -19.73
N GLU A 131 13.17 5.45 -20.48
CA GLU A 131 11.85 4.92 -20.14
C GLU A 131 11.85 3.38 -20.06
N PHE A 132 12.54 2.70 -20.98
CA PHE A 132 12.69 1.25 -20.95
C PHE A 132 13.39 0.78 -19.68
N TYR A 133 14.52 1.41 -19.32
CA TYR A 133 15.25 1.06 -18.09
C TYR A 133 14.44 1.35 -16.83
N SER A 134 13.71 2.47 -16.78
CA SER A 134 12.81 2.79 -15.65
C SER A 134 11.75 1.72 -15.43
N ILE A 135 11.22 1.10 -16.50
CA ILE A 135 10.26 -0.01 -16.38
C ILE A 135 10.96 -1.29 -15.90
N CYS A 136 12.18 -1.58 -16.39
CA CYS A 136 12.99 -2.70 -15.89
C CYS A 136 13.27 -2.58 -14.39
N ASP A 137 13.66 -1.41 -13.91
CA ASP A 137 13.95 -1.14 -12.50
C ASP A 137 12.71 -1.37 -11.62
N GLN A 138 11.54 -0.91 -12.08
CA GLN A 138 10.28 -1.16 -11.39
C GLN A 138 9.94 -2.65 -11.32
N ILE A 139 10.11 -3.39 -12.42
CA ILE A 139 9.90 -4.84 -12.45
C ILE A 139 10.85 -5.53 -11.47
N GLU A 140 12.14 -5.18 -11.50
CA GLU A 140 13.15 -5.73 -10.61
C GLU A 140 12.80 -5.48 -9.14
N LEU A 141 12.40 -4.26 -8.79
CA LEU A 141 11.99 -3.89 -7.44
C LEU A 141 10.83 -4.75 -6.97
N HIS A 142 9.74 -4.85 -7.75
CA HIS A 142 8.58 -5.64 -7.37
C HIS A 142 8.89 -7.13 -7.25
N LEU A 143 9.78 -7.67 -8.09
CA LEU A 143 10.22 -9.06 -7.99
C LEU A 143 11.06 -9.31 -6.73
N LYS A 144 12.02 -8.41 -6.42
CA LYS A 144 12.81 -8.48 -5.18
C LYS A 144 11.92 -8.44 -3.95
N THR A 145 10.99 -7.48 -3.88
CA THR A 145 10.02 -7.39 -2.78
C THR A 145 9.19 -8.67 -2.66
N SER A 146 8.73 -9.25 -3.78
CA SER A 146 7.96 -10.50 -3.76
C SER A 146 8.76 -11.68 -3.19
N ILE A 147 10.05 -11.78 -3.53
CA ILE A 147 10.97 -12.79 -2.99
C ILE A 147 11.16 -12.60 -1.48
N GLU A 148 11.36 -11.36 -1.03
CA GLU A 148 11.50 -11.06 0.40
C GLU A 148 10.23 -11.40 1.18
N CYS A 149 9.04 -11.07 0.67
CA CYS A 149 7.77 -11.47 1.28
C CYS A 149 7.62 -13.00 1.37
N LEU A 150 8.07 -13.75 0.36
CA LEU A 150 8.08 -15.22 0.39
C LEU A 150 9.01 -15.76 1.47
N SER A 151 10.24 -15.22 1.55
CA SER A 151 11.23 -15.58 2.56
C SER A 151 10.75 -15.25 3.97
N GLN A 152 10.16 -14.06 4.16
CA GLN A 152 9.58 -13.63 5.42
C GLN A 152 8.44 -14.55 5.85
N ASN A 153 7.54 -14.93 4.94
CA ASN A 153 6.47 -15.87 5.23
C ASN A 153 7.01 -17.26 5.62
N SER A 154 8.03 -17.77 4.91
CA SER A 154 8.67 -19.04 5.26
C SER A 154 9.31 -18.98 6.66
N SER A 155 9.95 -17.87 6.99
CA SER A 155 10.58 -17.65 8.30
C SER A 155 9.52 -17.53 9.39
N SER A 156 8.43 -16.80 9.14
CA SER A 156 7.30 -16.68 10.06
C SER A 156 6.73 -18.05 10.41
N VAL A 157 6.43 -18.90 9.41
CA VAL A 157 5.90 -20.25 9.64
C VAL A 157 6.91 -21.14 10.39
N ARG A 158 8.21 -20.99 10.11
CA ARG A 158 9.27 -21.80 10.75
C ARG A 158 9.49 -21.43 12.22
N TYR A 159 9.58 -20.15 12.54
CA TYR A 159 9.96 -19.67 13.88
C TYR A 159 8.76 -19.34 14.77
N LEU A 160 7.59 -19.15 14.18
CA LEU A 160 6.34 -18.94 14.89
C LEU A 160 5.21 -19.69 14.16
N PRO A 161 5.00 -21.00 14.46
CA PRO A 161 4.00 -21.84 13.79
C PRO A 161 2.56 -21.53 14.24
N MET A 162 2.22 -20.25 14.35
CA MET A 162 0.91 -19.71 14.69
C MET A 162 0.56 -18.64 13.67
N SER A 163 -0.66 -18.69 13.14
CA SER A 163 -1.11 -17.66 12.20
C SER A 163 -1.29 -16.33 12.91
N VAL A 164 -1.00 -15.21 12.26
CA VAL A 164 -1.17 -13.87 12.84
C VAL A 164 -2.23 -13.11 12.06
N ALA A 165 -3.29 -12.67 12.74
CA ALA A 165 -4.31 -11.80 12.19
C ALA A 165 -3.83 -10.33 12.28
N THR A 166 -3.14 -9.86 11.24
CA THR A 166 -2.48 -8.53 11.20
C THR A 166 -3.45 -7.35 11.29
N THR A 167 -4.68 -7.52 10.82
CA THR A 167 -5.73 -6.48 10.80
C THR A 167 -6.58 -6.46 12.06
N ARG A 168 -6.45 -7.45 12.94
CA ARG A 168 -7.27 -7.59 14.16
C ARG A 168 -6.54 -7.06 15.38
N THR A 169 -7.00 -5.93 15.89
CA THR A 169 -6.49 -5.27 17.10
C THR A 169 -7.27 -5.64 18.36
N GLU A 170 -8.56 -5.99 18.24
CA GLU A 170 -9.41 -6.26 19.40
C GLU A 170 -9.32 -7.72 19.88
N ALA A 171 -9.17 -7.88 21.21
CA ALA A 171 -9.29 -9.17 21.88
C ALA A 171 -10.77 -9.54 21.94
N VAL A 172 -11.25 -10.30 20.96
CA VAL A 172 -12.61 -10.85 21.04
C VAL A 172 -12.59 -11.99 22.04
N SER A 173 -13.24 -11.77 23.17
CA SER A 173 -13.62 -12.80 24.12
C SER A 173 -14.47 -13.85 23.42
N GLY A 174 -13.91 -15.05 23.22
CA GLY A 174 -14.66 -16.22 22.76
C GLY A 174 -14.27 -16.81 21.41
N GLN A 175 -13.11 -16.50 20.83
CA GLN A 175 -12.59 -17.27 19.69
C GLN A 175 -11.36 -18.11 20.06
N GLU A 176 -11.61 -19.40 20.28
CA GLU A 176 -10.62 -20.47 20.38
C GLU A 176 -10.04 -20.82 18.99
N GLY A 177 -9.56 -19.81 18.27
CA GLY A 177 -8.85 -19.98 17.01
C GLY A 177 -7.33 -20.07 17.24
N PRO A 178 -6.58 -20.88 16.47
CA PRO A 178 -5.13 -21.04 16.62
C PRO A 178 -4.30 -19.83 16.12
N ALA A 179 -4.91 -18.65 15.97
CA ALA A 179 -4.30 -17.47 15.38
C ALA A 179 -4.16 -16.32 16.39
N LEU A 180 -2.96 -15.75 16.47
CA LEU A 180 -2.63 -14.61 17.32
C LEU A 180 -3.20 -13.31 16.74
N THR A 181 -3.66 -12.40 17.60
CA THR A 181 -3.92 -11.02 17.20
C THR A 181 -2.60 -10.27 16.99
N TYR A 182 -2.62 -9.14 16.26
CA TYR A 182 -1.39 -8.36 16.06
C TYR A 182 -0.77 -7.87 17.39
N PRO A 183 -1.53 -7.38 18.39
CA PRO A 183 -0.98 -7.05 19.70
C PRO A 183 -0.36 -8.25 20.42
N GLN A 184 -1.01 -9.42 20.38
CA GLN A 184 -0.46 -10.66 20.98
C GLN A 184 0.84 -11.08 20.30
N PHE A 185 0.88 -11.03 18.97
CA PHE A 185 2.09 -11.28 18.20
C PHE A 185 3.24 -10.35 18.63
N LEU A 186 3.00 -9.04 18.75
CA LEU A 186 4.01 -8.09 19.20
C LEU A 186 4.51 -8.41 20.62
N MET A 187 3.61 -8.81 21.54
CA MET A 187 4.01 -9.24 22.87
C MET A 187 4.91 -10.48 22.82
N THR A 188 4.52 -11.50 22.04
CA THR A 188 5.32 -12.72 21.86
C THR A 188 6.71 -12.41 21.31
N VAL A 189 6.81 -11.60 20.27
CA VAL A 189 8.10 -11.20 19.67
C VAL A 189 8.96 -10.45 20.69
N ARG A 190 8.38 -9.51 21.45
CA ARG A 190 9.13 -8.77 22.50
C ARG A 190 9.68 -9.72 23.57
N SER A 191 8.88 -10.68 24.03
CA SER A 191 9.33 -11.68 25.02
C SER A 191 10.44 -12.57 24.46
N GLN A 192 10.34 -13.01 23.19
CA GLN A 192 11.38 -13.80 22.54
C GLN A 192 12.70 -13.03 22.42
N VAL A 193 12.64 -11.75 22.04
CA VAL A 193 13.83 -10.88 21.96
C VAL A 193 14.46 -10.64 23.32
N ALA A 194 13.64 -10.39 24.35
CA ALA A 194 14.13 -10.22 25.72
C ALA A 194 14.85 -11.49 26.22
N TYR A 195 14.25 -12.65 26.01
CA TYR A 195 14.84 -13.93 26.39
C TYR A 195 16.16 -14.22 25.66
N ALA A 196 16.23 -13.96 24.35
CA ALA A 196 17.47 -14.11 23.59
C ALA A 196 18.59 -13.19 24.12
N LYS A 197 18.24 -11.96 24.53
CA LYS A 197 19.18 -11.03 25.15
C LYS A 197 19.66 -11.54 26.51
N GLU A 198 18.78 -12.08 27.35
CA GLU A 198 19.15 -12.65 28.64
C GLU A 198 20.13 -13.82 28.49
N ILE A 199 19.90 -14.70 27.51
CA ILE A 199 20.85 -15.79 27.19
C ILE A 199 22.20 -15.21 26.77
N HIS A 200 22.20 -14.25 25.85
CA HIS A 200 23.42 -13.61 25.37
C HIS A 200 24.22 -12.98 26.52
N ASP A 201 23.57 -12.19 27.37
CA ASP A 201 24.23 -11.51 28.49
C ASP A 201 24.79 -12.51 29.51
N THR A 202 24.07 -13.62 29.75
CA THR A 202 24.53 -14.73 30.58
C THR A 202 25.77 -15.40 29.98
N LEU A 203 25.78 -15.66 28.66
CA LEU A 203 26.91 -16.26 27.97
C LEU A 203 28.14 -15.35 27.95
N ILE A 204 27.96 -14.03 27.75
CA ILE A 204 29.06 -13.06 27.86
C ILE A 204 29.65 -13.05 29.27
N SER A 205 28.79 -13.00 30.30
CA SER A 205 29.24 -13.02 31.69
C SER A 205 30.04 -14.29 32.01
N ALA A 206 29.58 -15.45 31.54
CA ALA A 206 30.30 -16.71 31.68
C ALA A 206 31.64 -16.67 30.92
N ALA A 207 31.68 -16.17 29.69
CA ALA A 207 32.90 -16.09 28.89
C ALA A 207 33.98 -15.21 29.55
N HIS A 208 33.61 -14.06 30.12
CA HIS A 208 34.53 -13.22 30.88
C HIS A 208 35.03 -13.89 32.15
N THR A 209 34.22 -14.75 32.78
CA THR A 209 34.63 -15.51 33.96
C THR A 209 35.65 -16.59 33.61
N ILE A 210 35.56 -17.16 32.40
CA ILE A 210 36.42 -18.28 31.93
C ILE A 210 37.69 -17.78 31.22
N THR A 211 37.76 -16.51 30.84
CA THR A 211 38.94 -15.89 30.24
C THR A 211 39.62 -14.96 31.25
N PRO A 212 40.24 -15.48 32.33
CA PRO A 212 41.11 -14.66 33.15
C PRO A 212 42.33 -14.27 32.32
N GLY A 213 42.70 -12.98 32.34
CA GLY A 213 43.78 -12.44 31.54
C GLY A 213 45.11 -13.20 31.72
N GLU A 214 45.76 -13.51 30.60
CA GLU A 214 47.22 -13.46 30.50
C GLU A 214 47.72 -12.03 30.63
#